data_AF-A0A2D0A562-F1
#
_entry.id   AF-A0A2D0A562-F1
#
_cell.length_a   1.000
_cell.length_b   1.000
_cell.length_c   1.000
_cell.angle_alpha   90.00
_cell.angle_beta   90.00
_cell.angle_gamma   90.00
#
_symmetry.space_group_name_H-M   'P 1'
#
loop_
_entity.id
_entity.type
_entity.pdbx_description
1 polymer ?
#
loop_
_entity_poly.entity_id
_entity_poly.type
_entity_poly.pdbx_seq_one_letter_code
_entity_poly.pdbx_strand_id
1 'polypeptide(L)' 'MERSEILDLLEVINQQVSSSVLGGREDDYQELESMGLITINRDAAQWAATITPAGIAYLGHD' A
#
# COMPACT_ATOMS: atom_id res chain seq x y z
N MET A 1 5.01 7.54 9.08
CA MET A 1 6.07 6.50 8.90
C MET A 1 7.40 7.08 8.42
N GLU A 2 8.50 6.33 8.58
CA GLU A 2 9.78 6.63 7.89
C GLU A 2 9.70 6.29 6.39
N ARG A 3 10.51 6.96 5.56
CA ARG A 3 10.52 6.74 4.09
C ARG A 3 10.82 5.29 3.71
N SER A 4 11.68 4.62 4.47
CA SER A 4 12.04 3.22 4.26
C SER A 4 10.85 2.27 4.50
N GLU A 5 10.03 2.55 5.52
CA GLU A 5 8.83 1.74 5.79
C GLU A 5 7.77 1.92 4.71
N ILE A 6 7.61 3.15 4.20
CA ILE A 6 6.72 3.44 3.07
C ILE A 6 7.12 2.62 1.84
N LEU A 7 8.42 2.56 1.53
CA LEU A 7 8.94 1.79 0.40
C LEU A 7 8.73 0.28 0.59
N ASP A 8 9.04 -0.25 1.77
CA ASP A 8 8.83 -1.66 2.12
C ASP A 8 7.34 -2.06 1.98
N LEU A 9 6.43 -1.25 2.54
CA LEU A 9 4.98 -1.45 2.39
C LEU A 9 4.52 -1.38 0.93
N LEU A 10 4.97 -0.39 0.17
CA LEU A 10 4.63 -0.27 -1.25
C LEU A 10 5.09 -1.50 -2.05
N GLU A 11 6.30 -1.97 -1.79
CA GLU A 11 6.86 -3.16 -2.43
C GLU A 11 6.09 -4.43 -2.04
N VAL A 12 5.76 -4.58 -0.76
CA VAL A 12 4.91 -5.67 -0.26
C VAL A 12 3.53 -5.63 -0.91
N ILE A 13 2.88 -4.47 -1.00
CA ILE A 13 1.56 -4.32 -1.65
C ILE A 13 1.64 -4.66 -3.14
N ASN A 14 2.73 -4.28 -3.81
CA ASN A 14 2.96 -4.62 -5.21
C ASN A 14 3.20 -6.13 -5.42
N GLN A 15 3.85 -6.81 -4.48
CA GLN A 15 4.14 -8.25 -4.52
C GLN A 15 2.96 -9.12 -4.00
N GLN A 16 2.18 -8.62 -3.04
CA GLN A 16 1.21 -9.38 -2.27
C GLN A 16 -0.19 -9.22 -2.85
N VAL A 17 -0.49 -10.05 -3.84
CA VAL A 17 -1.76 -10.00 -4.59
C VAL A 17 -2.98 -10.50 -3.77
N SER A 18 -2.81 -11.27 -2.68
CA SER A 18 -3.96 -11.95 -2.05
C SER A 18 -3.79 -12.36 -0.58
N SER A 19 -3.33 -11.48 0.31
CA SER A 19 -3.38 -11.75 1.76
C SER A 19 -3.99 -10.58 2.51
N SER A 20 -4.89 -10.88 3.45
CA SER A 20 -5.63 -9.93 4.29
C SER A 20 -4.68 -8.84 4.80
N VAL A 21 -4.69 -7.69 4.12
CA VAL A 21 -3.61 -6.70 4.16
C VAL A 21 -3.52 -6.02 5.53
N LEU A 22 -4.62 -6.04 6.27
CA LEU A 22 -4.82 -5.22 7.45
C LEU A 22 -4.81 -6.07 8.72
N GLY A 23 -3.69 -6.76 8.91
CA GLY A 23 -3.31 -7.40 10.18
C GLY A 23 -2.83 -6.37 11.21
N GLY A 24 -3.63 -5.32 11.49
CA GLY A 24 -3.33 -4.30 12.50
C GLY A 24 -2.45 -3.12 12.08
N ARG A 25 -2.14 -2.98 10.78
CA ARG A 25 -1.40 -1.84 10.20
C ARG A 25 -2.28 -0.82 9.47
N GLU A 26 -3.55 -0.72 9.88
CA GLU A 26 -4.57 0.12 9.21
C GLU A 26 -4.16 1.58 9.08
N ASP A 27 -3.54 2.12 10.14
CA ASP A 27 -3.04 3.49 10.17
C ASP A 27 -1.97 3.74 9.09
N ASP A 28 -1.06 2.78 8.90
CA ASP A 28 0.02 2.86 7.93
C ASP A 28 -0.52 2.88 6.48
N TYR A 29 -1.43 1.96 6.16
CA TYR A 29 -2.06 1.94 4.84
C TYR A 29 -2.89 3.21 4.60
N GLN A 30 -3.55 3.75 5.63
CA GLN A 30 -4.35 4.95 5.50
C GLN A 30 -3.48 6.20 5.28
N GLU A 31 -2.29 6.29 5.91
CA GLU A 31 -1.28 7.30 5.58
C GLU A 31 -0.86 7.18 4.11
N LEU A 32 -0.52 5.97 3.64
CA LEU A 32 -0.10 5.74 2.25
C LEU A 32 -1.20 6.09 1.24
N GLU A 33 -2.46 5.80 1.57
CA GLU A 33 -3.64 6.18 0.78
C GLU A 33 -3.80 7.70 0.77
N SER A 34 -3.66 8.36 1.93
CA SER A 34 -3.72 9.82 2.05
C SER A 34 -2.60 10.54 1.32
N MET A 35 -1.44 9.88 1.15
CA MET A 35 -0.34 10.34 0.30
C MET A 35 -0.59 10.07 -1.20
N GLY A 36 -1.63 9.29 -1.53
CA GLY A 36 -1.96 8.90 -2.90
C GLY A 36 -1.08 7.80 -3.48
N LEU A 37 -0.27 7.13 -2.64
CA LEU A 37 0.69 6.11 -3.07
C LEU A 37 0.04 4.73 -3.26
N ILE A 38 -1.07 4.47 -2.55
CA ILE A 38 -1.86 3.24 -2.65
C ILE A 38 -3.35 3.56 -2.68
N THR A 39 -4.16 2.56 -3.02
CA THR A 39 -5.62 2.60 -2.93
C THR A 39 -6.09 1.39 -2.15
N ILE A 40 -6.85 1.61 -1.09
CA ILE A 40 -7.43 0.53 -0.28
C ILE A 40 -8.86 0.28 -0.74
N ASN A 41 -9.08 -0.87 -1.38
CA ASN A 41 -10.40 -1.38 -1.72
C ASN A 41 -10.98 -2.10 -0.50
N ARG A 42 -11.86 -1.39 0.22
CA ARG A 42 -12.61 -1.91 1.39
C ARG A 42 -13.92 -2.63 0.99
N ASP A 43 -14.30 -2.56 -0.29
CA ASP A 43 -15.53 -3.12 -0.85
C ASP A 43 -15.40 -4.63 -1.15
N ALA A 44 -14.18 -5.11 -1.39
CA ALA A 44 -13.92 -6.53 -1.54
C ALA A 44 -14.12 -7.24 -0.20
N ALA A 45 -14.64 -8.46 -0.23
CA ALA A 45 -14.80 -9.35 0.93
C ALA A 45 -13.50 -9.55 1.74
N GLN A 46 -12.36 -9.13 1.20
CA GLN A 46 -11.09 -8.94 1.88
C GLN A 46 -10.58 -7.54 1.57
N TRP A 47 -10.14 -6.79 2.58
CA TRP A 47 -9.51 -5.50 2.37
C TRP A 47 -8.26 -5.67 1.50
N ALA A 48 -8.28 -5.08 0.31
CA ALA A 48 -7.20 -5.20 -0.68
C ALA A 48 -6.56 -3.83 -0.87
N ALA A 49 -5.24 -3.74 -0.66
CA ALA A 49 -4.48 -2.56 -1.06
C ALA A 49 -3.93 -2.79 -2.47
N THR A 50 -3.96 -1.75 -3.29
CA THR A 50 -3.37 -1.75 -4.63
C THR A 50 -2.44 -0.56 -4.75
N ILE A 51 -1.23 -0.78 -5.25
CA ILE A 51 -0.29 0.31 -5.47
C ILE A 51 -0.79 1.22 -6.61
N THR A 52 -0.70 2.54 -6.43
CA THR A 52 -1.08 3.50 -7.47
C THR A 52 0.12 3.79 -8.37
N PRO A 53 -0.08 4.42 -9.55
CA PRO A 53 1.02 4.89 -10.37
C PRO A 53 1.97 5.84 -9.62
N ALA A 54 1.45 6.62 -8.66
CA ALA A 54 2.27 7.49 -7.81
C ALA A 54 3.14 6.69 -6.83
N GLY A 55 2.62 5.60 -6.26
CA GLY A 55 3.40 4.68 -5.44
C GLY A 55 4.53 3.98 -6.20
N ILE A 56 4.26 3.55 -7.45
CA ILE A 56 5.29 2.96 -8.33
C ILE A 56 6.37 3.99 -8.66
N ALA A 57 5.98 5.22 -9.00
CA ALA A 57 6.92 6.31 -9.23
C ALA A 57 7.75 6.64 -7.97
N TYR A 58 7.15 6.50 -6.78
CA TYR A 58 7.82 6.71 -5.50
C TYR A 58 8.85 5.62 -5.18
N LEU A 59 8.59 4.37 -5.58
CA LEU A 59 9.56 3.27 -5.51
C LEU A 59 10.77 3.50 -6.43
N GLY A 60 10.65 4.36 -7.46
CA GLY A 60 11.74 4.67 -8.37
C GLY A 60 12.10 3.52 -9.31
N HIS A 61 11.13 2.66 -9.63
CA HIS A 61 11.26 1.67 -10.70
C HIS A 61 11.13 2.40 -12.06
N ASP A 62 12.26 2.97 -12.52
CA ASP A 62 12.49 3.43 -13.91
C ASP A 62 13.09 2.29 -14.74
#